data_AF-D0C9X9-F1
#
_entry.id   AF-D0C9X9-F1
#
_cell.length_a   1.000
_cell.length_b   1.000
_cell.length_c   1.000
_cell.angle_alpha   90.00
_cell.angle_beta   90.00
_cell.angle_gamma   90.00
#
_symmetry.space_group_name_H-M   'P 1'
#
loop_
_entity.id
_entity.type
_entity.pdbx_description
1 polymer ?
#
loop_
_entity_poly.entity_id
_entity_poly.type
_entity_poly.pdbx_seq_one_letter_code
_entity_poly.pdbx_strand_id
1 'polypeptide(L)'
;MRTLIHLFKNAMIYNVVNKTTQMLNLRPSIWGITLKVLCIKLLYLLLFMSGSVGASPGSILYVKIKDNDACVFTKGGYDKAYGNQTLIYMGKVDGINAFHSSYSKIYLNLKMPITEENCIRINSLEFKENFPYSITLEVDREYNQRICVKQNSEGKTVLLEAKADLEKGTYCGTNQYNYSSNSLLAKLKNLYYWVVGLLI
;
A
#
# COMPACT_ATOMS: atom_id res chain seq x y z
N MET A 1 -14.77 18.41 -20.41
CA MET A 1 -15.49 18.94 -19.23
C MET A 1 -14.72 18.74 -17.89
N ARG A 2 -13.37 18.76 -17.89
CA ARG A 2 -12.55 18.69 -16.64
C ARG A 2 -11.68 19.93 -16.42
N THR A 3 -11.45 20.73 -17.45
CA THR A 3 -10.65 21.97 -17.40
C THR A 3 -11.40 23.16 -16.80
N LEU A 4 -12.72 23.27 -16.99
CA LEU A 4 -13.51 24.37 -16.44
C LEU A 4 -13.63 24.28 -14.90
N ILE A 5 -13.82 23.08 -14.34
CA ILE A 5 -14.03 22.87 -12.90
C ILE A 5 -12.77 23.24 -12.07
N HIS A 6 -11.58 23.02 -12.63
CA HIS A 6 -10.31 23.42 -11.99
C HIS A 6 -10.13 24.95 -11.96
N LEU A 7 -10.53 25.65 -13.02
CA LEU A 7 -10.50 27.11 -13.07
C LEU A 7 -11.51 27.74 -12.10
N PHE A 8 -12.72 27.17 -12.00
CA PHE A 8 -13.73 27.67 -11.06
C PHE A 8 -13.37 27.44 -9.58
N LYS A 9 -12.74 26.31 -9.24
CA LYS A 9 -12.25 26.05 -7.87
C LYS A 9 -11.13 27.01 -7.48
N ASN A 10 -10.18 27.27 -8.37
CA ASN A 10 -9.08 28.20 -8.10
C ASN A 10 -9.58 29.65 -7.97
N ALA A 11 -10.54 30.07 -8.80
CA ALA A 11 -11.13 31.41 -8.72
C ALA A 11 -11.94 31.64 -7.42
N MET A 12 -12.71 30.65 -6.96
CA MET A 12 -13.42 30.74 -5.67
C MET A 12 -12.47 30.83 -4.49
N ILE A 13 -11.41 30.01 -4.46
CA ILE A 13 -10.41 30.04 -3.38
C ILE A 13 -9.70 31.39 -3.35
N TYR A 14 -9.33 31.95 -4.50
CA TYR A 14 -8.67 33.25 -4.58
C TYR A 14 -9.58 34.38 -4.06
N ASN A 15 -10.87 34.36 -4.40
CA ASN A 15 -11.82 35.36 -3.95
C ASN A 15 -12.12 35.27 -2.44
N VAL A 16 -12.19 34.06 -1.88
CA VAL A 16 -12.36 33.85 -0.44
C VAL A 16 -11.12 34.32 0.33
N VAL A 17 -9.92 33.96 -0.13
CA VAL A 17 -8.68 34.44 0.49
C VAL A 17 -8.59 35.96 0.42
N ASN A 18 -8.81 36.58 -0.74
CA ASN A 18 -8.72 38.03 -0.90
C ASN A 18 -9.73 38.80 -0.03
N LYS A 19 -10.99 38.32 0.04
CA LYS A 19 -12.03 38.94 0.88
C LYS A 19 -11.73 38.80 2.37
N THR A 20 -11.11 37.68 2.78
CA THR A 20 -10.67 37.47 4.17
C THR A 20 -9.47 38.37 4.52
N THR A 21 -8.53 38.56 3.59
CA THR A 21 -7.39 39.47 3.75
C THR A 21 -7.83 40.94 3.87
N GLN A 22 -8.85 41.36 3.10
CA GLN A 22 -9.40 42.72 3.18
C GLN A 22 -10.13 42.99 4.51
N MET A 23 -10.92 42.04 5.03
CA MET A 23 -11.59 42.20 6.33
C MET A 23 -10.60 42.24 7.52
N LEU A 24 -9.42 41.64 7.36
CA LEU A 24 -8.38 41.57 8.39
C LEU A 24 -7.49 42.81 8.48
N ASN A 25 -7.60 43.78 7.58
CA ASN A 25 -6.75 44.99 7.54
C ASN A 25 -7.44 46.27 8.09
N LEU A 26 -8.69 46.19 8.55
CA LEU A 26 -9.34 47.29 9.28
C LEU A 26 -8.98 47.23 10.77
N ARG A 27 -7.96 48.02 11.14
CA ARG A 27 -7.51 48.40 12.51
C ARG A 27 -7.10 47.23 13.44
N PRO A 28 -5.79 47.02 13.69
CA PRO A 28 -5.34 45.88 14.48
C PRO A 28 -5.58 46.15 15.97
N SER A 29 -6.60 45.52 16.56
CA SER A 29 -6.63 45.28 17.99
C SER A 29 -5.69 44.11 18.32
N ILE A 30 -5.14 44.06 19.54
CA ILE A 30 -4.31 42.94 20.02
C ILE A 30 -5.03 41.59 19.82
N TRP A 31 -6.36 41.60 19.98
CA TRP A 31 -7.25 40.47 19.71
C TRP A 31 -7.31 40.05 18.23
N GLY A 32 -7.24 41.00 17.30
CA GLY A 32 -7.16 40.71 15.87
C GLY A 32 -5.82 40.06 15.47
N ILE A 33 -4.73 40.42 16.14
CA ILE A 33 -3.40 39.82 15.89
C ILE A 33 -3.35 38.40 16.44
N THR A 34 -3.84 38.16 17.66
CA THR A 34 -3.88 36.81 18.24
C THR A 34 -4.78 35.87 17.44
N LEU A 35 -5.93 36.36 16.94
CA LEU A 35 -6.81 35.61 16.06
C LEU A 35 -6.13 35.26 14.72
N LYS A 36 -5.36 36.19 14.12
CA LYS A 36 -4.58 35.93 12.90
C LYS A 36 -3.54 34.83 13.12
N VAL A 37 -2.80 34.88 14.21
CA VAL A 37 -1.78 33.87 14.53
C VAL A 37 -2.42 32.50 14.77
N LEU A 38 -3.58 32.46 15.44
CA LEU A 38 -4.34 31.23 15.64
C LEU A 38 -4.83 30.65 14.30
N CYS A 39 -5.39 31.47 13.41
CA CYS A 39 -5.85 31.04 12.09
C CYS A 39 -4.70 30.54 11.21
N ILE A 40 -3.54 31.20 11.23
CA ILE A 40 -2.36 30.77 10.47
C ILE A 40 -1.84 29.43 11.00
N LYS A 41 -1.76 29.24 12.33
CA LYS A 41 -1.38 27.94 12.92
C LYS A 41 -2.37 26.84 12.56
N LEU A 42 -3.67 27.13 12.59
CA LEU A 42 -4.72 26.19 12.21
C LEU A 42 -4.63 25.82 10.72
N LEU A 43 -4.33 26.79 9.86
CA LEU A 43 -4.12 26.58 8.43
C LEU A 43 -2.90 25.71 8.17
N TYR A 44 -1.77 25.94 8.87
CA TYR A 44 -0.60 25.08 8.80
C TYR A 44 -0.90 23.66 9.28
N LEU A 45 -1.70 23.50 10.33
CA LEU A 45 -2.12 22.19 10.82
C LEU A 45 -3.01 21.45 9.79
N LEU A 46 -3.96 22.16 9.16
CA LEU A 46 -4.82 21.60 8.12
C LEU A 46 -4.03 21.23 6.85
N LEU A 47 -3.05 22.06 6.47
CA LEU A 47 -2.15 21.77 5.36
C LEU A 47 -1.28 20.54 5.65
N PHE A 48 -0.77 20.42 6.88
CA PHE A 48 -0.03 19.23 7.33
C PHE A 48 -0.87 17.95 7.24
N MET A 49 -2.14 18.01 7.66
CA MET A 49 -3.06 16.86 7.55
C MET A 49 -3.42 16.53 6.09
N SER A 50 -3.48 17.52 5.20
CA SER A 50 -3.78 17.32 3.77
C SER A 50 -2.64 16.70 2.96
N GLY A 51 -1.43 16.60 3.51
CA GLY A 51 -0.26 15.96 2.88
C GLY A 51 -0.30 14.42 2.88
N SER A 52 -1.23 13.80 3.60
CA SER A 52 -1.35 12.35 3.65
C SER A 52 -2.32 11.83 2.58
N VAL A 53 -1.85 11.73 1.34
CA VAL A 53 -2.49 10.81 0.36
C VAL A 53 -2.18 9.39 0.84
N GLY A 54 -2.90 8.94 1.87
CA GLY A 54 -2.88 7.56 2.29
C GLY A 54 -3.49 6.73 1.17
N ALA A 55 -2.68 5.98 0.44
CA ALA A 55 -3.20 4.86 -0.33
C ALA A 55 -3.98 4.00 0.67
N SER A 56 -5.30 3.90 0.48
CA SER A 56 -6.14 2.96 1.25
C SER A 56 -5.42 1.61 1.23
N PRO A 57 -5.23 0.94 2.39
CA PRO A 57 -4.53 -0.33 2.41
C PRO A 57 -5.21 -1.26 1.42
N GLY A 58 -4.48 -1.63 0.36
CA GLY A 58 -4.96 -2.49 -0.70
C GLY A 58 -5.49 -3.81 -0.13
N SER A 59 -6.32 -4.51 -0.90
CA SER A 59 -6.87 -5.78 -0.44
C SER A 59 -5.72 -6.76 -0.16
N ILE A 60 -5.75 -7.43 1.00
CA ILE A 60 -4.62 -8.24 1.46
C ILE A 60 -4.63 -9.59 0.75
N LEU A 61 -3.52 -9.93 0.10
CA LEU A 61 -3.24 -11.29 -0.36
C LEU A 61 -2.50 -12.06 0.74
N TYR A 62 -2.96 -13.27 1.06
CA TYR A 62 -2.31 -14.14 2.05
C TYR A 62 -1.39 -15.12 1.34
N VAL A 63 -0.27 -15.43 1.99
CA VAL A 63 0.73 -16.37 1.46
C VAL A 63 1.14 -17.38 2.51
N LYS A 64 1.29 -18.63 2.11
CA LYS A 64 1.87 -19.71 2.93
C LYS A 64 2.76 -20.60 2.08
N ILE A 65 3.68 -21.33 2.69
CA ILE A 65 4.42 -22.39 1.98
C ILE A 65 3.63 -23.69 2.07
N LYS A 66 3.38 -24.33 0.92
CA LYS A 66 2.76 -25.65 0.81
C LYS A 66 3.53 -26.46 -0.23
N ASP A 67 4.01 -27.64 0.16
CA ASP A 67 4.79 -28.53 -0.71
C ASP A 67 6.01 -27.81 -1.34
N ASN A 68 6.70 -27.00 -0.53
CA ASN A 68 7.83 -26.15 -0.92
C ASN A 68 7.51 -24.93 -1.79
N ASP A 69 6.27 -24.78 -2.26
CA ASP A 69 5.84 -23.69 -3.14
C ASP A 69 5.08 -22.59 -2.38
N ALA A 70 5.06 -21.39 -2.95
CA ALA A 70 4.25 -20.30 -2.43
C ALA A 70 2.79 -20.51 -2.82
N CYS A 71 1.91 -20.59 -1.83
CA CYS A 71 0.47 -20.81 -1.94
C CYS A 71 -0.24 -19.51 -1.58
N VAL A 72 -0.83 -18.85 -2.58
CA VAL A 72 -1.45 -17.53 -2.43
C VAL A 72 -2.97 -17.59 -2.49
N PHE A 73 -3.63 -16.86 -1.60
CA PHE A 73 -5.08 -16.87 -1.44
C PHE A 73 -5.58 -15.59 -0.79
N THR A 74 -6.86 -15.27 -0.94
CA THR A 74 -7.53 -14.16 -0.25
C THR A 74 -8.38 -14.71 0.90
N LYS A 75 -8.90 -13.81 1.76
CA LYS A 75 -9.94 -14.16 2.73
C LYS A 75 -11.17 -13.33 2.46
N GLY A 76 -12.30 -14.00 2.24
CA GLY A 76 -13.56 -13.38 1.84
C GLY A 76 -13.79 -13.52 0.33
N GLY A 77 -15.07 -13.61 -0.04
CA GLY A 77 -15.48 -13.66 -1.45
C GLY A 77 -15.17 -12.34 -2.17
N TYR A 78 -15.03 -12.44 -3.48
CA TYR A 78 -14.88 -11.32 -4.38
C TYR A 78 -15.56 -11.66 -5.71
N ASP A 79 -15.94 -10.66 -6.48
CA ASP A 79 -16.63 -10.89 -7.74
C ASP A 79 -15.62 -11.32 -8.82
N LYS A 80 -16.05 -12.12 -9.79
CA LYS A 80 -15.16 -12.46 -10.91
C LYS A 80 -14.98 -11.26 -11.82
N ALA A 81 -13.75 -11.06 -12.30
CA ALA A 81 -13.45 -10.10 -13.35
C ALA A 81 -14.25 -10.40 -14.63
N TYR A 82 -14.36 -9.40 -15.51
CA TYR A 82 -14.93 -9.58 -16.85
C TYR A 82 -14.29 -10.77 -17.57
N GLY A 83 -15.10 -11.68 -18.11
CA GLY A 83 -14.62 -12.89 -18.79
C GLY A 83 -14.14 -14.02 -17.87
N ASN A 84 -14.43 -13.96 -16.56
CA ASN A 84 -14.03 -14.97 -15.57
C ASN A 84 -12.51 -15.24 -15.55
N GLN A 85 -11.73 -14.19 -15.79
CA GLN A 85 -10.27 -14.26 -15.80
C GLN A 85 -9.72 -13.98 -14.40
N THR A 86 -8.59 -14.59 -14.10
CA THR A 86 -7.81 -14.32 -12.90
C THR A 86 -6.36 -14.19 -13.33
N LEU A 87 -5.79 -13.00 -13.15
CA LEU A 87 -4.40 -12.74 -13.45
C LEU A 87 -3.62 -12.78 -12.13
N ILE A 88 -2.55 -13.55 -12.10
CA ILE A 88 -1.55 -13.46 -11.05
C ILE A 88 -0.24 -13.01 -11.67
N TYR A 89 0.39 -12.03 -11.06
CA TYR A 89 1.72 -11.62 -11.46
C TYR A 89 2.57 -11.32 -10.24
N MET A 90 3.87 -11.45 -10.43
CA MET A 90 4.87 -11.23 -9.41
C MET A 90 6.02 -10.48 -10.05
N GLY A 91 6.59 -9.56 -9.27
CA GLY A 91 7.83 -8.92 -9.65
C GLY A 91 8.75 -8.73 -8.45
N LYS A 92 10.03 -8.78 -8.76
CA LYS A 92 11.09 -8.39 -7.84
C LYS A 92 10.95 -6.90 -7.54
N VAL A 93 11.19 -6.52 -6.30
CA VAL A 93 11.30 -5.13 -5.87
C VAL A 93 12.77 -4.88 -5.52
N ASP A 94 13.51 -4.16 -6.36
CA ASP A 94 14.84 -3.67 -6.01
C ASP A 94 14.89 -2.14 -5.85
N GLY A 95 15.72 -1.69 -4.90
CA GLY A 95 15.92 -0.28 -4.60
C GLY A 95 14.66 0.46 -4.14
N ILE A 96 14.54 1.73 -4.54
CA ILE A 96 13.40 2.60 -4.22
C ILE A 96 12.21 2.22 -5.12
N ASN A 97 11.60 1.06 -4.84
CA ASN A 97 10.37 0.55 -5.43
C ASN A 97 10.39 0.23 -6.94
N ALA A 98 11.53 -0.14 -7.54
CA ALA A 98 11.54 -0.59 -8.93
C ALA A 98 10.91 -2.00 -9.02
N PHE A 99 9.77 -2.11 -9.70
CA PHE A 99 9.09 -3.38 -9.95
C PHE A 99 9.59 -4.00 -11.24
N HIS A 100 10.21 -5.17 -11.14
CA HIS A 100 10.63 -5.97 -12.28
C HIS A 100 9.79 -7.23 -12.37
N SER A 101 8.87 -7.27 -13.34
CA SER A 101 8.01 -8.44 -13.60
C SER A 101 8.88 -9.68 -13.81
N SER A 102 8.63 -10.73 -13.02
CA SER A 102 9.38 -11.97 -13.03
C SER A 102 8.52 -13.20 -13.31
N TYR A 103 7.21 -13.11 -13.08
CA TYR A 103 6.26 -14.19 -13.30
C TYR A 103 4.87 -13.60 -13.59
N SER A 104 4.14 -14.18 -14.53
CA SER A 104 2.76 -13.81 -14.82
C SER A 104 2.00 -15.00 -15.38
N LYS A 105 0.75 -15.18 -14.95
CA LYS A 105 -0.12 -16.23 -15.44
C LYS A 105 -1.59 -15.82 -15.40
N ILE A 106 -2.29 -16.11 -16.48
CA ILE A 106 -3.73 -15.90 -16.61
C ILE A 106 -4.41 -17.26 -16.46
N TYR A 107 -5.44 -17.32 -15.62
CA TYR A 107 -6.32 -18.46 -15.45
C TYR A 107 -7.72 -18.11 -15.91
N LEU A 108 -8.35 -19.02 -16.66
CA LEU A 108 -9.75 -18.92 -17.08
C LEU A 108 -10.62 -19.82 -16.20
N ASN A 109 -11.75 -19.29 -15.73
CA ASN A 109 -12.72 -20.02 -14.91
C ASN A 109 -12.13 -20.67 -13.65
N LEU A 110 -11.07 -20.07 -13.09
CA LEU A 110 -10.44 -20.56 -11.87
C LEU A 110 -11.45 -20.57 -10.72
N LYS A 111 -11.43 -21.63 -9.90
CA LYS A 111 -12.10 -21.63 -8.61
C LYS A 111 -11.45 -20.57 -7.73
N MET A 112 -12.25 -19.68 -7.13
CA MET A 112 -11.70 -18.55 -6.38
C MET A 112 -10.77 -19.02 -5.25
N PRO A 113 -9.50 -18.59 -5.20
CA PRO A 113 -8.56 -18.88 -4.11
C PRO A 113 -8.91 -18.09 -2.83
N ILE A 114 -10.08 -18.33 -2.24
CA ILE A 114 -10.55 -17.68 -1.00
C ILE A 114 -10.18 -18.46 0.28
N THR A 115 -9.50 -19.59 0.11
CA THR A 115 -8.99 -20.44 1.20
C THR A 115 -7.61 -20.98 0.85
N GLU A 116 -6.85 -21.39 1.86
CA GLU A 116 -5.55 -22.06 1.69
C GLU A 116 -5.65 -23.34 0.83
N GLU A 117 -6.77 -24.07 0.94
CA GLU A 117 -6.98 -25.32 0.20
C GLU A 117 -7.07 -25.11 -1.31
N ASN A 118 -7.67 -24.00 -1.74
CA ASN A 118 -7.88 -23.66 -3.15
C ASN A 118 -6.90 -22.58 -3.65
N CYS A 119 -5.76 -22.42 -2.98
CA CYS A 119 -4.79 -21.38 -3.31
C CYS A 119 -4.17 -21.58 -4.71
N ILE A 120 -3.66 -20.48 -5.27
CA ILE A 120 -2.81 -20.53 -6.45
C ILE A 120 -1.38 -20.84 -6.00
N ARG A 121 -0.78 -21.91 -6.54
CA ARG A 121 0.62 -22.23 -6.29
C ARG A 121 1.52 -21.48 -7.28
N ILE A 122 2.58 -20.87 -6.76
CA ILE A 122 3.70 -20.31 -7.51
C ILE A 122 4.93 -21.13 -7.13
N ASN A 123 5.58 -21.71 -8.13
CA ASN A 123 6.73 -22.58 -7.90
C ASN A 123 7.85 -21.80 -7.20
N SER A 124 8.47 -22.39 -6.17
CA SER A 124 9.56 -21.73 -5.43
C SER A 124 10.77 -21.35 -6.28
N LEU A 125 10.98 -22.00 -7.43
CA LEU A 125 12.03 -21.68 -8.40
C LEU A 125 11.79 -20.36 -9.14
N GLU A 126 10.57 -19.82 -9.12
CA GLU A 126 10.25 -18.49 -9.66
C GLU A 126 10.81 -17.35 -8.78
N PHE A 127 11.16 -17.67 -7.53
CA PHE A 127 11.76 -16.74 -6.57
C PHE A 127 13.28 -16.89 -6.64
N LYS A 128 13.93 -15.95 -7.33
CA LYS A 128 15.37 -15.91 -7.53
C LYS A 128 16.01 -15.01 -6.49
N GLU A 129 17.12 -15.48 -5.92
CA GLU A 129 17.91 -14.73 -4.93
C GLU A 129 17.07 -14.32 -3.69
N ASN A 130 17.70 -13.67 -2.70
CA ASN A 130 17.01 -13.24 -1.49
C ASN A 130 16.44 -11.82 -1.65
N PHE A 131 15.50 -11.66 -2.58
CA PHE A 131 14.85 -10.38 -2.85
C PHE A 131 13.40 -10.31 -2.34
N PRO A 132 12.91 -9.09 -2.04
CA PRO A 132 11.50 -8.90 -1.81
C PRO A 132 10.74 -8.99 -3.14
N TYR A 133 9.64 -9.73 -3.11
CA TYR A 133 8.74 -9.94 -4.22
C TYR A 133 7.37 -9.35 -3.90
N SER A 134 6.83 -8.58 -4.83
CA SER A 134 5.45 -8.12 -4.80
C SER A 134 4.60 -9.06 -5.65
N ILE A 135 3.68 -9.79 -5.01
CA ILE A 135 2.72 -10.66 -5.68
C ILE A 135 1.39 -9.93 -5.73
N THR A 136 0.79 -9.85 -6.91
CA THR A 136 -0.53 -9.30 -7.13
C THR A 136 -1.44 -10.36 -7.76
N LEU A 137 -2.64 -10.47 -7.19
CA LEU A 137 -3.77 -11.20 -7.75
C LEU A 137 -4.79 -10.16 -8.22
N GLU A 138 -5.05 -10.13 -9.52
CA GLU A 138 -5.99 -9.24 -10.18
C GLU A 138 -7.23 -10.03 -10.63
N VAL A 139 -8.36 -9.62 -10.09
CA VAL A 139 -9.70 -10.19 -10.29
C VAL A 139 -10.68 -9.03 -10.54
N ASP A 140 -11.74 -8.86 -9.75
CA ASP A 140 -12.54 -7.63 -9.71
C ASP A 140 -11.77 -6.42 -9.16
N ARG A 141 -10.76 -6.70 -8.32
CA ARG A 141 -9.84 -5.73 -7.72
C ARG A 141 -8.46 -6.34 -7.55
N GLU A 142 -7.51 -5.50 -7.17
CA GLU A 142 -6.15 -5.94 -6.87
C GLU A 142 -6.02 -6.36 -5.41
N TYR A 143 -5.46 -7.55 -5.23
CA TYR A 143 -4.96 -8.05 -3.96
C TYR A 143 -3.45 -8.15 -4.03
N ASN A 144 -2.74 -7.51 -3.11
CA ASN A 144 -1.27 -7.46 -3.15
C ASN A 144 -0.67 -7.94 -1.82
N GLN A 145 0.48 -8.59 -1.92
CA GLN A 145 1.33 -8.87 -0.77
C GLN A 145 2.81 -8.84 -1.17
N ARG A 146 3.61 -8.15 -0.36
CA ARG A 146 5.06 -8.21 -0.43
C ARG A 146 5.58 -9.30 0.51
N ILE A 147 6.41 -10.19 -0.01
CA ILE A 147 7.02 -11.29 0.73
C ILE A 147 8.50 -11.39 0.42
N CYS A 148 9.22 -12.10 1.28
CA CYS A 148 10.55 -12.61 0.99
C CYS A 148 10.53 -14.13 1.04
N VAL A 149 11.16 -14.76 0.06
CA VAL A 149 11.22 -16.22 -0.06
C VAL A 149 12.69 -16.63 0.00
N LYS A 150 13.01 -17.59 0.86
CA LYS A 150 14.36 -18.14 0.98
C LYS A 150 14.29 -19.65 1.02
N GLN A 151 15.15 -20.32 0.25
CA GLN A 151 15.43 -21.74 0.46
C GLN A 151 16.52 -21.88 1.52
N ASN A 152 16.28 -22.72 2.52
CA ASN A 152 17.28 -23.07 3.52
C ASN A 152 18.30 -24.07 2.93
N SER A 153 19.33 -24.41 3.72
CA SER A 153 20.37 -25.38 3.33
C SER A 153 19.85 -26.79 3.06
N GLU A 154 18.64 -27.12 3.51
CA GLU A 154 17.97 -28.41 3.29
C GLU A 154 17.06 -28.38 2.05
N GLY A 155 17.05 -27.29 1.28
CA GLY A 155 16.16 -27.11 0.12
C GLY A 155 14.72 -26.74 0.46
N LYS A 156 14.42 -26.49 1.74
CA LYS A 156 13.09 -26.09 2.21
C LYS A 156 12.89 -24.59 2.09
N THR A 157 11.81 -24.21 1.42
CA THR A 157 11.34 -22.85 1.26
C THR A 157 10.70 -22.32 2.54
N VAL A 158 11.09 -21.11 2.93
CA VAL A 158 10.52 -20.36 4.06
C VAL A 158 10.17 -18.93 3.64
N LEU A 159 9.17 -18.36 4.33
CA LEU A 159 8.80 -16.95 4.18
C LEU A 159 9.51 -16.12 5.23
N LEU A 160 10.12 -15.03 4.80
CA LEU A 160 10.79 -14.05 5.67
C LEU A 160 10.04 -12.73 5.66
N GLU A 161 10.19 -11.96 6.74
CA GLU A 161 9.60 -10.62 6.86
C GLU A 161 10.23 -9.67 5.82
N ALA A 162 9.41 -9.14 4.92
CA ALA A 162 9.76 -7.99 4.09
C ALA A 162 9.74 -6.71 4.94
N LYS A 163 10.87 -6.01 4.99
CA LYS A 163 11.07 -4.78 5.77
C LYS A 163 11.23 -3.59 4.84
N ALA A 164 10.94 -2.40 5.36
CA ALA A 164 11.18 -1.13 4.68
C ALA A 164 12.14 -0.29 5.50
N ASP A 165 13.04 0.41 4.80
CA ASP A 165 14.00 1.36 5.35
C ASP A 165 14.14 2.55 4.38
N LEU A 166 14.39 3.74 4.90
CA LEU A 166 14.42 4.97 4.11
C LEU A 166 15.59 4.99 3.11
N GLU A 167 16.73 4.39 3.46
CA GLU A 167 17.92 4.39 2.62
C GLU A 167 17.96 3.16 1.71
N LYS A 168 17.56 2.00 2.23
CA LYS A 168 17.67 0.71 1.53
C LYS A 168 16.42 0.35 0.73
N GLY A 169 15.32 1.10 0.89
CA GLY A 169 14.03 0.74 0.31
C GLY A 169 13.46 -0.52 0.96
N THR A 170 12.80 -1.37 0.15
CA THR A 170 12.27 -2.65 0.65
C THR A 170 13.35 -3.73 0.58
N TYR A 171 13.51 -4.53 1.64
CA TYR A 171 14.51 -5.60 1.72
C TYR A 171 14.01 -6.81 2.53
N CYS A 172 14.71 -7.94 2.42
CA CYS A 172 14.39 -9.15 3.18
C CYS A 172 15.05 -9.15 4.55
N GLY A 173 14.23 -9.27 5.59
CA GLY A 173 14.70 -9.56 6.94
C GLY A 173 15.19 -11.00 7.10
N THR A 174 15.63 -11.34 8.32
CA THR A 174 16.13 -12.67 8.68
C THR A 174 15.09 -13.55 9.39
N ASN A 175 14.04 -12.93 9.92
CA ASN A 175 13.01 -13.61 10.70
C ASN A 175 11.96 -14.22 9.79
N GLN A 176 11.53 -15.44 10.11
CA GLN A 176 10.37 -16.04 9.45
C GLN A 176 9.10 -15.24 9.75
N TYR A 177 8.22 -15.14 8.76
CA TYR A 177 6.98 -14.38 8.89
C TYR A 177 5.77 -15.17 8.39
N ASN A 178 4.69 -15.11 9.16
CA ASN A 178 3.45 -15.79 8.82
C ASN A 178 2.46 -14.86 8.10
N TYR A 179 2.55 -14.85 6.77
CA TYR A 179 1.65 -14.12 5.87
C TYR A 179 0.27 -14.77 5.70
N SER A 180 -0.02 -15.90 6.34
CA SER A 180 -1.33 -16.56 6.30
C SER A 180 -2.26 -16.10 7.44
N SER A 181 -1.70 -15.44 8.47
CA SER A 181 -2.43 -14.99 9.65
C SER A 181 -2.91 -13.54 9.52
N ASN A 182 -4.13 -13.27 9.98
CA ASN A 182 -4.69 -11.92 10.00
C ASN A 182 -4.50 -11.28 11.39
N SER A 183 -3.35 -11.52 12.03
CA SER A 183 -3.17 -11.17 13.44
C SER A 183 -3.26 -9.66 13.64
N LEU A 184 -3.95 -9.25 14.73
CA LEU A 184 -4.08 -7.84 15.14
C LEU A 184 -2.71 -7.15 15.27
N LEU A 185 -1.68 -7.90 15.66
CA LEU A 185 -0.29 -7.45 15.74
C LEU A 185 0.31 -7.09 14.37
N ALA A 186 -0.01 -7.83 13.30
CA ALA A 186 0.43 -7.50 11.94
C ALA A 186 -0.20 -6.19 11.45
N LYS A 187 -1.49 -5.97 11.76
CA LYS A 187 -2.20 -4.71 11.45
C LYS A 187 -1.63 -3.53 12.26
N LEU A 188 -1.35 -3.73 13.54
CA LEU A 188 -0.77 -2.71 14.43
C LEU A 188 0.67 -2.35 14.04
N LYS A 189 1.49 -3.31 13.59
CA LYS A 189 2.85 -3.03 13.06
C LYS A 189 2.80 -2.15 11.81
N ASN A 190 1.93 -2.45 10.86
CA ASN A 190 1.78 -1.63 9.66
C ASN A 190 1.28 -0.21 10.01
N LEU A 191 0.38 -0.10 10.99
CA LEU A 191 -0.05 1.20 11.51
C LEU A 191 1.10 1.96 12.20
N TYR A 192 1.95 1.28 12.97
CA TYR A 192 3.12 1.88 13.61
C TYR A 192 4.12 2.43 12.59
N TYR A 193 4.49 1.64 11.57
CA TYR A 193 5.38 2.13 10.51
C TYR A 193 4.76 3.29 9.73
N TRP A 194 3.45 3.26 9.50
CA TRP A 194 2.73 4.37 8.87
C TRP A 194 2.76 5.64 9.71
N VAL A 195 2.59 5.54 11.04
CA VAL A 195 2.67 6.67 11.97
C VAL A 195 4.10 7.21 12.10
N VAL A 196 5.10 6.33 12.17
CA VAL A 196 6.52 6.74 12.25
C VAL A 196 6.97 7.43 10.97
N GLY A 197 6.54 6.94 9.79
CA GLY A 197 6.77 7.62 8.51
C GLY A 197 6.00 8.94 8.33
N LEU A 198 5.07 9.26 9.24
CA LEU A 198 4.31 10.52 9.28
C LEU A 198 4.91 11.56 10.24
N LEU A 199 5.79 11.11 11.15
CA LEU A 199 6.42 11.92 12.20
C LEU A 199 7.86 12.33 11.87
N ILE A 200 8.37 11.91 10.70
CA ILE A 200 9.66 12.32 10.10
C ILE A 200 9.31 13.08 8.82
#